data_AF-A0AA39W2I2-F1
#
_entry.id   AF-A0AA39W2I2-F1
#
_cell.length_a   1.000
_cell.length_b   1.000
_cell.length_c   1.000
_cell.angle_alpha   90.00
_cell.angle_beta   90.00
_cell.angle_gamma   90.00
#
_symmetry.space_group_name_H-M   'P 1'
#
loop_
_entity.id
_entity.type
_entity.pdbx_description
1 polymer ?
#
loop_
_entity_poly.entity_id
_entity_poly.type
_entity_poly.pdbx_seq_one_letter_code
_entity_poly.pdbx_strand_id
1 'polypeptide(L)'
;MLEIVEEHGLLGDNKYFNGEKIGMVDIALGSIVYWLGVNEEVLGVKWLQPHKFPRLHKWFQIFQEEPVIKQNLPDRDKMIIFFKLRRETLEASAAGA
;
A
#
# COMPACT_ATOMS: atom_id res chain seq x y z
N MET A 1 -3.16 7.46 -11.29
CA MET A 1 -2.38 7.86 -10.10
C MET A 1 -1.14 7.00 -9.92
N LEU A 2 -1.25 5.67 -9.69
CA LEU A 2 -0.08 4.81 -9.47
C LEU A 2 0.91 4.81 -10.64
N GLU A 3 0.44 4.89 -11.89
CA GLU A 3 1.30 5.01 -13.08
C GLU A 3 2.12 6.31 -13.05
N ILE A 4 1.52 7.43 -12.67
CA ILE A 4 2.24 8.72 -12.55
C ILE A 4 3.31 8.64 -11.46
N VAL A 5 2.99 8.02 -10.33
CA VAL A 5 3.94 7.82 -9.22
C VAL A 5 5.06 6.89 -9.62
N GLU A 6 4.75 5.80 -10.33
CA GLU A 6 5.75 4.89 -10.87
C GLU A 6 6.66 5.63 -11.84
N GLU A 7 6.12 6.44 -12.75
CA GLU A 7 6.87 7.15 -13.80
C GLU A 7 7.76 8.29 -13.27
N HIS A 8 7.19 9.13 -12.40
CA HIS A 8 7.76 10.43 -12.02
C HIS A 8 8.08 10.57 -10.53
N GLY A 9 7.62 9.63 -9.69
CA GLY A 9 7.66 9.78 -8.25
C GLY A 9 9.04 9.49 -7.64
N LEU A 10 9.68 8.39 -8.05
CA LEU A 10 11.03 8.03 -7.60
C LEU A 10 12.05 8.63 -8.57
N LEU A 11 12.74 9.67 -8.12
CA LEU A 11 13.79 10.34 -8.89
C LEU A 11 15.10 9.55 -8.80
N GLY A 12 15.57 9.02 -9.94
CA GLY A 12 16.84 8.29 -10.04
C GLY A 12 16.82 6.94 -9.29
N ASP A 13 17.97 6.59 -8.70
CA ASP A 13 18.19 5.34 -7.96
C ASP A 13 18.00 5.50 -6.43
N ASN A 14 17.32 6.57 -6.01
CA ASN A 14 17.10 6.87 -4.59
C ASN A 14 16.32 5.75 -3.89
N LYS A 15 16.70 5.45 -2.65
CA LYS A 15 16.05 4.43 -1.80
C LYS A 15 14.60 4.80 -1.45
N TYR A 16 14.35 6.09 -1.23
CA TYR A 16 13.09 6.68 -0.80
C TYR A 16 12.73 7.89 -1.68
N PHE A 17 11.48 8.34 -1.63
CA PHE A 17 11.04 9.57 -2.34
C PHE A 17 11.82 10.81 -1.87
N ASN A 18 12.27 10.80 -0.62
CA ASN A 18 13.10 11.84 -0.02
C ASN A 18 14.61 11.55 -0.11
N GLY A 19 15.04 10.67 -1.02
CA GLY A 19 16.45 10.31 -1.21
C GLY A 19 16.87 9.11 -0.36
N GLU A 20 17.81 9.32 0.56
CA GLU A 20 18.41 8.23 1.36
C GLU A 20 17.66 7.91 2.66
N LYS A 21 16.70 8.76 3.06
CA LYS A 21 15.93 8.60 4.30
C LYS A 21 14.44 8.77 4.02
N ILE A 22 13.60 8.07 4.79
CA ILE A 22 12.15 8.22 4.77
C ILE A 22 11.78 9.69 5.00
N GLY A 23 10.94 10.24 4.11
CA GLY A 23 10.33 11.55 4.26
C GLY A 23 8.80 11.48 4.32
N MET A 24 8.17 12.66 4.24
CA MET A 24 6.71 12.79 4.33
C MET A 24 5.98 12.01 3.24
N VAL A 25 6.48 12.07 2.01
CA VAL A 25 5.87 11.36 0.86
C VAL A 25 5.94 9.86 1.06
N ASP A 26 7.06 9.33 1.58
CA ASP A 26 7.21 7.91 1.85
C ASP A 26 6.19 7.42 2.88
N ILE A 27 5.97 8.18 3.96
CA ILE A 27 4.98 7.83 5.00
C ILE A 27 3.57 7.85 4.42
N ALA A 28 3.20 8.92 3.70
CA ALA A 28 1.88 9.06 3.11
C ALA A 28 1.59 7.94 2.11
N LEU A 29 2.50 7.73 1.15
CA LEU A 29 2.32 6.71 0.11
C LEU A 29 2.43 5.29 0.69
N GLY A 30 3.29 5.07 1.68
CA GLY A 30 3.48 3.76 2.30
C GLY A 30 2.23 3.26 2.99
N SER A 31 1.50 4.16 3.65
CA SER A 31 0.19 3.85 4.24
C SER A 31 -0.85 3.46 3.18
N ILE A 32 -0.88 4.17 2.04
CA ILE A 32 -1.80 3.89 0.93
C ILE A 32 -1.46 2.53 0.31
N VAL A 33 -0.19 2.28 -0.01
CA VAL A 33 0.26 1.04 -0.65
C VAL A 33 0.02 -0.17 0.27
N TYR A 34 0.26 -0.03 1.58
CA TYR A 34 -0.04 -1.09 2.54
C TYR A 34 -1.54 -1.42 2.59
N TRP A 35 -2.39 -0.39 2.66
CA TRP A 35 -3.85 -0.55 2.65
C TRP A 35 -4.37 -1.14 1.33
N LEU A 36 -3.81 -0.71 0.20
CA LEU A 36 -4.13 -1.27 -1.12
C LEU A 36 -3.83 -2.77 -1.16
N GLY A 37 -2.65 -3.20 -0.69
CA GLY A 37 -2.26 -4.60 -0.66
C GLY A 37 -3.14 -5.49 0.22
N VAL A 38 -3.78 -4.94 1.26
CA VAL A 38 -4.79 -5.67 2.04
C VAL A 38 -6.10 -5.80 1.24
N ASN A 39 -6.55 -4.71 0.60
CA ASN A 39 -7.79 -4.73 -0.17
C ASN A 39 -7.70 -5.61 -1.43
N GLU A 40 -6.53 -5.77 -2.02
CA GLU A 40 -6.30 -6.76 -3.07
C GLU A 40 -6.75 -8.17 -2.66
N GLU A 41 -6.45 -8.58 -1.42
CA GLU A 41 -6.83 -9.89 -0.91
C GLU A 41 -8.31 -9.97 -0.54
N VAL A 42 -8.87 -8.89 0.00
CA VAL A 42 -10.29 -8.83 0.37
C VAL A 42 -11.19 -8.79 -0.86
N LEU A 43 -10.76 -8.12 -1.92
CA LEU A 43 -11.53 -7.93 -3.15
C LEU A 43 -11.18 -8.95 -4.24
N GLY A 44 -10.08 -9.70 -4.10
CA GLY A 44 -9.60 -10.63 -5.13
C GLY A 44 -9.07 -9.92 -6.38
N VAL A 45 -8.56 -8.69 -6.23
CA VAL A 45 -8.04 -7.85 -7.33
C VAL A 45 -6.54 -7.65 -7.19
N LYS A 46 -5.87 -7.27 -8.28
CA LYS A 46 -4.43 -6.95 -8.28
C LYS A 46 -4.19 -5.56 -8.86
N TRP A 47 -3.93 -4.61 -7.97
CA TRP A 47 -3.62 -3.21 -8.27
C TRP A 47 -2.10 -2.97 -8.40
N LEU A 48 -1.28 -3.47 -7.47
CA LEU A 48 0.17 -3.31 -7.42
C LEU A 48 0.88 -4.51 -8.05
N GLN A 49 0.76 -4.63 -9.37
CA GLN A 49 1.39 -5.70 -10.12
C GLN A 49 2.89 -5.42 -10.31
N PRO A 50 3.81 -6.31 -9.87
CA PRO A 50 5.26 -6.04 -9.89
C PRO A 50 5.82 -5.74 -11.29
N HIS A 51 5.25 -6.32 -12.35
CA HIS A 51 5.68 -6.07 -13.73
C HIS A 51 5.22 -4.70 -14.25
N LYS A 52 4.15 -4.14 -13.69
CA LYS A 52 3.60 -2.84 -14.08
C LYS A 52 4.16 -1.71 -13.23
N PHE A 53 4.47 -1.99 -11.96
CA PHE A 53 4.97 -1.01 -10.99
C PHE A 53 6.28 -1.48 -10.33
N PRO A 54 7.35 -1.77 -11.09
CA PRO A 54 8.57 -2.36 -10.56
C PRO A 54 9.29 -1.45 -9.56
N ARG A 55 9.34 -0.14 -9.79
CA ARG A 55 10.02 0.80 -8.88
C ARG A 55 9.24 0.97 -7.60
N LEU A 56 7.93 1.16 -7.69
CA LEU A 56 7.07 1.26 -6.52
C LEU A 56 7.06 -0.03 -5.70
N HIS A 57 7.07 -1.20 -6.35
CA HIS A 57 7.15 -2.48 -5.65
C HIS A 57 8.46 -2.62 -4.88
N LYS A 58 9.59 -2.32 -5.53
CA LYS A 58 10.92 -2.35 -4.88
C LYS A 58 11.00 -1.37 -3.72
N TRP A 59 10.55 -0.13 -3.93
CA TRP A 59 10.52 0.89 -2.88
C TRP A 59 9.68 0.43 -1.69
N PHE A 60 8.52 -0.17 -1.93
CA PHE A 60 7.64 -0.59 -0.85
C PHE A 60 8.24 -1.73 -0.01
N GLN A 61 8.90 -2.70 -0.65
CA GLN A 61 9.64 -3.74 0.07
C GLN A 61 10.70 -3.15 0.99
N ILE A 62 11.41 -2.12 0.51
CA ILE A 62 12.41 -1.41 1.32
C ILE A 62 11.75 -0.64 2.47
N PHE A 63 10.67 0.09 2.18
CA PHE A 63 9.93 0.89 3.16
C PHE A 63 9.39 0.06 4.33
N GLN A 64 8.82 -1.12 4.05
CA GLN A 64 8.28 -2.00 5.09
C GLN A 64 9.34 -2.61 6.00
N GLU A 65 10.58 -2.74 5.51
CA GLU A 65 11.69 -3.29 6.28
C GLU A 65 12.41 -2.23 7.14
N GLU A 66 12.09 -0.94 6.99
CA GLU A 66 12.64 0.08 7.85
C GLU A 66 12.16 -0.15 9.30
N PRO A 67 13.06 -0.20 10.31
CA PRO A 67 12.72 -0.69 11.65
C PRO A 67 11.52 -0.01 12.30
N VAL A 68 11.44 1.33 12.19
CA VAL A 68 10.33 2.11 12.75
C VAL A 68 9.02 1.80 12.04
N ILE A 69 9.04 1.61 10.72
CA ILE A 69 7.85 1.24 9.96
C ILE A 69 7.43 -0.17 10.31
N LYS A 70 8.34 -1.15 10.22
CA LYS A 70 8.07 -2.56 10.50
C LYS A 70 7.45 -2.79 11.87
N GLN A 71 7.91 -2.08 12.89
CA GLN A 71 7.39 -2.17 14.25
C GLN A 71 6.01 -1.52 14.44
N ASN A 72 5.64 -0.57 13.57
CA ASN A 72 4.39 0.19 13.67
C ASN A 72 3.36 -0.17 12.60
N LEU A 73 3.69 -1.08 11.67
CA LEU A 73 2.73 -1.55 10.68
C LEU A 73 1.60 -2.31 11.39
N PRO A 74 0.33 -2.01 11.08
CA PRO A 74 -0.78 -2.76 11.63
C PRO A 74 -0.68 -4.22 11.21
N ASP A 75 -1.09 -5.14 12.10
CA ASP A 75 -1.14 -6.56 11.78
C ASP A 75 -2.00 -6.82 10.52
N ARG A 76 -1.40 -7.51 9.55
CA ARG A 76 -1.98 -7.67 8.21
C ARG A 76 -3.24 -8.53 8.23
N ASP A 77 -3.24 -9.61 9.01
CA ASP A 77 -4.37 -10.54 9.10
C ASP A 77 -5.57 -9.87 9.78
N LYS A 78 -5.32 -9.10 10.86
CA LYS A 78 -6.35 -8.28 11.51
C LYS A 78 -6.93 -7.25 10.56
N MET A 79 -6.11 -6.60 9.73
CA MET A 79 -6.61 -5.68 8.71
C MET A 79 -7.48 -6.39 7.68
N ILE A 80 -7.08 -7.56 7.18
CA ILE A 80 -7.88 -8.35 6.23
C ILE A 80 -9.24 -8.71 6.84
N ILE A 81 -9.28 -9.19 8.08
CA ILE A 81 -10.52 -9.52 8.79
C ILE A 81 -11.40 -8.27 8.90
N PHE A 82 -10.84 -7.14 9.32
CA PHE A 82 -11.56 -5.87 9.46
C PHE A 82 -12.19 -5.42 8.12
N PHE A 83 -11.42 -5.47 7.03
CA PHE A 83 -11.92 -5.04 5.72
C PHE A 83 -12.92 -6.02 5.10
N LYS A 84 -12.82 -7.33 5.37
CA LYS A 84 -13.87 -8.31 5.01
C LYS A 84 -15.19 -7.99 5.71
N LEU A 85 -15.16 -7.80 7.04
CA LEU A 85 -16.36 -7.46 7.80
C LEU A 85 -16.97 -6.11 7.34
N ARG A 86 -16.12 -5.12 7.09
CA ARG A 86 -16.55 -3.82 6.57
C ARG A 86 -17.24 -3.95 5.22
N ARG A 87 -16.70 -4.78 4.33
CA ARG A 87 -17.29 -5.06 3.02
C ARG A 87 -18.66 -5.70 3.15
N GLU A 88 -18.79 -6.76 3.95
CA GLU A 88 -20.06 -7.46 4.20
C GLU A 88 -21.13 -6.49 4.75
N THR A 89 -20.76 -5.64 5.70
CA THR A 89 -21.66 -4.62 6.27
C THR A 89 -22.13 -3.61 5.20
N LEU A 90 -21.22 -3.16 4.33
CA LEU A 90 -21.56 -2.25 3.25
C LEU A 90 -22.48 -2.91 2.21
N GLU A 91 -22.22 -4.16 1.85
CA GLU A 91 -23.05 -4.94 0.93
C GLU A 91 -24.46 -5.16 1.49
N ALA A 92 -24.58 -5.52 2.78
CA ALA A 92 -25.87 -5.65 3.46
C ALA A 92 -26.65 -4.33 3.51
N SER A 93 -25.96 -3.20 3.74
CA SER A 93 -26.58 -1.87 3.78
C SER A 93 -27.08 -1.43 2.41
N ALA A 94 -26.35 -1.78 1.34
CA ALA A 94 -26.74 -1.48 -0.04
C ALA A 94 -27.92 -2.35 -0.52
N ALA A 95 -28.02 -3.59 -0.06
CA ALA A 95 -29.13 -4.49 -0.40
C ALA A 95 -30.44 -4.18 0.35
N GLY A 96 -30.35 -3.44 1.46
CA GLY A 96 -31.51 -2.98 2.24
C GLY A 96 -32.06 -1.61 1.84
N ALA A 97 -31.44 -0.94 0.86
CA ALA A 97 -31.87 0.34 0.27
C ALA A 97 -32.61 0.11 -1.05
#